data_AF-A0A7V4L9T0-F1
#
_entry.id   AF-A0A7V4L9T0-F1
#
_cell.length_a   1.000
_cell.length_b   1.000
_cell.length_c   1.000
_cell.angle_alpha   90.00
_cell.angle_beta   90.00
_cell.angle_gamma   90.00
#
_symmetry.space_group_name_H-M   'P 1'
#
loop_
_entity.id
_entity.type
_entity.pdbx_description
1 polymer ?
#
loop_
_entity_poly.entity_id
_entity_poly.type
_entity_poly.pdbx_seq_one_letter_code
_entity_poly.pdbx_strand_id
1 'polypeptide(L)'
;QRAISADEEAIAKLCANYIDNIKAFTQKERVKNRYTGQDEEPDERLMRSIEEKIDIPESRKEEFRREIMNYIGALAVEGRHFDFRTNERLQKALELKLFEDQKDSIKLTSLVSAVIDRETQEKIDVVKNRLIRNHGYCEICATDVLNFVASIFARGDTKD
;
A
#
# COMPACT_ATOMS: atom_id res chain seq x y z
N GLN A 1 9.21 -13.74 -12.50
CA GLN A 1 9.69 -12.44 -13.03
C GLN A 1 8.60 -11.36 -13.09
N ARG A 2 7.32 -11.65 -13.39
CA ARG A 2 6.27 -10.62 -13.45
C ARG A 2 5.90 -9.94 -12.11
N ALA A 3 5.98 -10.65 -10.98
CA ALA A 3 5.68 -10.06 -9.66
C ALA A 3 6.66 -8.93 -9.30
N ILE A 4 7.97 -9.18 -9.48
CA ILE A 4 9.05 -8.21 -9.19
C ILE A 4 8.88 -6.91 -9.99
N SER A 5 8.46 -7.00 -11.26
CA SER A 5 8.26 -5.82 -12.11
C SER A 5 7.05 -4.98 -11.73
N ALA A 6 6.00 -5.60 -11.15
CA ALA A 6 4.83 -4.87 -10.68
C ALA A 6 5.13 -4.08 -9.40
N ASP A 7 5.97 -4.64 -8.53
CA ASP A 7 6.42 -3.99 -7.30
C ASP A 7 7.31 -2.79 -7.60
N GLU A 8 8.21 -2.88 -8.59
CA GLU A 8 9.04 -1.74 -9.02
C GLU A 8 8.21 -0.57 -9.57
N GLU A 9 7.18 -0.83 -10.37
CA GLU A 9 6.30 0.21 -10.90
C GLU A 9 5.47 0.86 -9.78
N ALA A 10 5.04 0.07 -8.80
CA ALA A 10 4.32 0.56 -7.64
C ALA A 10 5.21 1.45 -6.74
N ILE A 11 6.46 1.04 -6.50
CA ILE A 11 7.46 1.85 -5.78
C ILE A 11 7.71 3.16 -6.53
N ALA A 12 7.86 3.13 -7.85
CA ALA A 12 8.08 4.33 -8.64
C ALA A 12 6.89 5.32 -8.53
N LYS A 13 5.65 4.82 -8.55
CA LYS A 13 4.45 5.64 -8.35
C LYS A 13 4.38 6.23 -6.94
N LEU A 14 4.67 5.42 -5.92
CA LEU A 14 4.73 5.88 -4.53
C LEU A 14 5.80 6.96 -4.34
N CYS A 15 6.97 6.76 -4.94
CA CYS A 15 8.06 7.72 -4.92
C CYS A 15 7.67 9.04 -5.59
N ALA A 16 7.06 8.99 -6.78
CA ALA A 16 6.60 10.19 -7.48
C ALA A 16 5.61 10.99 -6.64
N ASN A 17 4.62 10.33 -6.03
CA ASN A 17 3.68 10.99 -5.12
C ASN A 17 4.40 11.60 -3.90
N TYR A 18 5.37 10.89 -3.31
CA TYR A 18 6.14 11.40 -2.19
C TYR A 18 6.91 12.69 -2.57
N ILE A 19 7.59 12.70 -3.71
CA ILE A 19 8.35 13.85 -4.21
C ILE A 19 7.43 15.04 -4.51
N ASP A 20 6.28 14.80 -5.16
CA ASP A 20 5.30 15.85 -5.46
C ASP A 20 4.85 16.56 -4.17
N ASN A 21 4.60 15.78 -3.11
CA ASN A 21 4.22 16.32 -1.79
C ASN A 21 5.39 17.04 -1.09
N ILE A 22 6.62 16.51 -1.16
CA ILE A 22 7.81 17.20 -0.62
C ILE A 22 8.03 18.53 -1.33
N LYS A 23 7.92 18.55 -2.67
CA LYS A 23 8.09 19.78 -3.45
C LYS A 23 7.08 20.84 -3.00
N ALA A 24 5.81 20.47 -2.91
CA ALA A 24 4.76 21.36 -2.41
C ALA A 24 5.03 21.84 -0.98
N PHE A 25 5.44 20.94 -0.07
CA PHE A 25 5.79 21.29 1.31
C PHE A 25 6.96 22.28 1.41
N THR A 26 8.03 22.04 0.64
CA THR A 26 9.26 22.86 0.68
C THR A 26 9.10 24.20 -0.03
N GLN A 27 8.32 24.25 -1.12
CA GLN A 27 8.06 25.47 -1.90
C GLN A 27 6.83 26.24 -1.41
N LYS A 28 6.09 25.71 -0.43
CA LYS A 28 4.78 26.22 0.02
C LYS A 28 3.78 26.34 -1.14
N GLU A 29 3.87 25.39 -2.07
CA GLU A 29 2.97 25.24 -3.20
C GLU A 29 1.88 24.20 -2.88
N ARG A 30 0.92 24.08 -3.77
CA ARG A 30 -0.15 23.08 -3.67
C ARG A 30 0.16 21.90 -4.59
N VAL A 31 -0.26 20.70 -4.20
CA VAL A 31 -0.16 19.51 -5.04
C VAL A 31 -1.43 19.39 -5.87
N LYS A 32 -1.28 19.17 -7.18
CA LYS A 32 -2.43 18.92 -8.03
C LYS A 32 -2.94 17.48 -7.83
N ASN A 33 -4.14 17.34 -7.32
CA ASN A 33 -4.78 16.04 -7.18
C ASN A 33 -5.09 15.46 -8.57
N ARG A 34 -4.61 14.24 -8.82
CA ARG A 34 -4.75 13.57 -10.14
C ARG A 34 -6.17 13.14 -10.46
N TYR A 35 -7.04 13.01 -9.45
CA TYR A 35 -8.42 12.56 -9.59
C TYR A 35 -9.40 13.71 -9.71
N THR A 36 -9.24 14.75 -8.89
CA THR A 36 -10.12 15.93 -8.88
C THR A 36 -9.62 17.06 -9.77
N GLY A 37 -8.32 17.06 -10.10
CA GLY A 37 -7.65 18.14 -10.82
C GLY A 37 -7.45 19.41 -9.99
N GLN A 38 -7.88 19.41 -8.73
CA GLN A 38 -7.81 20.57 -7.84
C GLN A 38 -6.45 20.65 -7.14
N ASP A 39 -6.08 21.87 -6.79
CA ASP A 39 -4.89 22.12 -5.99
C ASP A 39 -5.19 21.86 -4.52
N GLU A 40 -4.50 20.90 -3.92
CA GLU A 40 -4.64 20.49 -2.53
C GLU A 40 -3.37 20.80 -1.72
N GLU A 41 -3.51 20.88 -0.40
CA GLU A 41 -2.35 21.00 0.47
C GLU A 41 -1.51 19.70 0.44
N PRO A 42 -0.18 19.80 0.64
CA PRO A 42 0.67 18.61 0.67
C PRO A 42 0.21 17.63 1.75
N ASP A 43 0.10 16.36 1.38
CA ASP A 43 -0.32 15.30 2.29
C ASP A 43 0.83 14.93 3.24
N GLU A 44 0.86 15.61 4.38
CA GLU A 44 1.82 15.31 5.44
C GLU A 44 1.64 13.91 6.02
N ARG A 45 0.43 13.34 5.99
CA ARG A 45 0.20 12.00 6.53
C ARG A 45 0.89 10.96 5.65
N LEU A 46 0.76 11.09 4.33
CA LEU A 46 1.47 10.24 3.38
C LEU A 46 2.98 10.35 3.60
N MET A 47 3.52 11.58 3.63
CA MET A 47 4.96 11.79 3.83
C MET A 47 5.47 11.18 5.13
N ARG A 48 4.75 11.39 6.25
CA ARG A 48 5.09 10.80 7.55
C ARG A 48 5.04 9.28 7.52
N SER A 49 4.06 8.69 6.86
CA SER A 49 3.92 7.23 6.78
C SER A 49 5.08 6.53 6.07
N ILE A 50 5.81 7.24 5.20
CA ILE A 50 7.04 6.77 4.55
C ILE A 50 8.25 7.04 5.46
N GLU A 51 8.38 8.27 5.96
CA GLU A 51 9.50 8.72 6.80
C GLU A 51 9.65 7.90 8.09
N GLU A 52 8.52 7.50 8.70
CA GLU A 52 8.50 6.69 9.91
C GLU A 52 8.99 5.25 9.68
N LYS A 53 9.02 4.75 8.43
CA LYS A 53 9.56 3.41 8.11
C LYS A 53 11.07 3.31 8.26
N ILE A 54 11.75 4.45 8.27
CA ILE A 54 13.19 4.54 8.46
C ILE A 54 13.52 5.34 9.74
N ASP A 55 12.61 5.32 10.71
CA ASP A 55 12.78 5.87 12.04
C ASP A 55 13.10 7.38 12.07
N ILE A 56 12.61 8.15 11.08
CA ILE A 56 12.80 9.60 11.07
C ILE A 56 11.86 10.25 12.09
N PRO A 57 12.39 10.84 13.18
CA PRO A 57 11.58 11.46 14.20
C PRO A 57 10.90 12.71 13.65
N GLU A 58 9.77 13.10 14.24
CA GLU A 58 9.01 14.27 13.79
C GLU A 58 9.85 15.55 13.78
N SER A 59 10.73 15.72 14.78
CA SER A 59 11.65 16.85 14.88
C SER A 59 12.60 16.99 13.69
N ARG A 60 12.85 15.91 12.93
CA ARG A 60 13.75 15.88 11.77
C ARG A 60 13.02 15.76 10.44
N LYS A 61 11.68 15.76 10.42
CA LYS A 61 10.89 15.64 9.18
C LYS A 61 11.27 16.74 8.17
N GLU A 62 11.40 17.98 8.63
CA GLU A 62 11.72 19.11 7.75
C GLU A 62 13.15 19.08 7.23
N GLU A 63 14.09 18.58 8.03
CA GLU A 63 15.49 18.42 7.62
C GLU A 63 15.58 17.35 6.52
N PHE A 64 14.96 16.19 6.75
CA PHE A 64 14.96 15.09 5.80
C PHE A 64 14.31 15.48 4.47
N ARG A 65 13.14 16.14 4.49
CA ARG A 65 12.46 16.63 3.28
C ARG A 65 13.32 17.61 2.49
N ARG A 66 14.01 18.52 3.18
CA ARG A 66 14.95 19.46 2.54
C ARG A 66 16.16 18.75 1.95
N GLU A 67 16.70 17.75 2.64
CA GLU A 67 17.81 16.94 2.14
C GLU A 67 17.44 16.23 0.82
N ILE A 68 16.26 15.63 0.76
CA ILE A 68 15.74 14.99 -0.46
C ILE A 68 15.58 16.01 -1.60
N MET A 69 15.00 17.19 -1.36
CA MET A 69 14.87 18.22 -2.40
C MET A 69 16.22 18.78 -2.85
N ASN A 70 17.16 18.99 -1.93
CA ASN A 70 18.50 19.45 -2.27
C ASN A 70 19.22 18.44 -3.15
N TYR A 71 19.07 17.15 -2.84
CA TYR A 71 19.64 16.07 -3.65
C TYR A 71 19.03 16.01 -5.05
N ILE A 72 17.69 16.10 -5.16
CA ILE A 72 16.99 16.20 -6.46
C ILE A 72 17.47 17.44 -7.23
N GLY A 73 17.59 18.58 -6.56
CA GLY A 73 18.06 19.83 -7.15
C GLY A 73 19.49 19.73 -7.68
N ALA A 74 20.40 19.10 -6.92
CA ALA A 74 21.78 18.86 -7.36
C ALA A 74 21.83 18.00 -8.63
N LEU A 75 21.06 16.90 -8.67
CA LEU A 75 20.96 16.04 -9.86
C LEU A 75 20.38 16.80 -11.06
N ALA A 76 19.37 17.63 -10.85
CA ALA A 76 18.76 18.43 -11.91
C ALA A 76 19.74 19.45 -12.51
N VAL A 77 20.60 20.08 -11.69
CA VAL A 77 21.66 20.99 -12.15
C VAL A 77 22.71 20.25 -13.00
N GLU A 78 22.98 18.99 -12.69
CA GLU A 78 23.85 18.11 -13.48
C GLU A 78 23.18 17.54 -14.74
N GLY A 79 21.91 17.86 -15.00
CA GLY A 79 21.13 17.30 -16.11
C GLY A 79 20.79 15.81 -15.94
N ARG A 80 20.84 15.30 -14.71
CA ARG A 80 20.55 13.91 -14.35
C ARG A 80 19.14 13.76 -13.81
N HIS A 81 18.54 12.61 -14.09
CA HIS A 81 17.25 12.25 -13.50
C HIS A 81 17.44 11.72 -12.08
N PHE A 82 16.47 12.05 -11.22
CA PHE A 82 16.38 11.45 -9.90
C PHE A 82 15.98 9.98 -10.03
N ASP A 83 16.75 9.09 -9.41
CA ASP A 83 16.41 7.68 -9.26
C ASP A 83 16.39 7.36 -7.77
N PHE A 84 15.27 6.87 -7.26
CA PHE A 84 15.12 6.54 -5.84
C PHE A 84 16.07 5.44 -5.38
N ARG A 85 16.60 4.61 -6.31
CA ARG A 85 17.55 3.54 -6.03
C ARG A 85 18.95 4.06 -5.68
N THR A 86 19.27 5.31 -5.98
CA THR A 86 20.58 5.88 -5.61
C THR A 86 20.64 6.26 -4.12
N ASN A 87 19.50 6.28 -3.43
CA ASN A 87 19.40 6.56 -2.01
C ASN A 87 18.82 5.35 -1.28
N GLU A 88 19.68 4.52 -0.69
CA GLU A 88 19.29 3.31 0.02
C GLU A 88 18.27 3.56 1.15
N ARG A 89 18.37 4.71 1.82
CA ARG A 89 17.43 5.07 2.91
C ARG A 89 16.03 5.30 2.34
N LEU A 90 15.92 6.09 1.28
CA LEU A 90 14.63 6.36 0.66
C LEU A 90 14.05 5.11 0.01
N GLN A 91 14.87 4.33 -0.69
CA GLN A 91 14.45 3.07 -1.30
C GLN A 91 13.85 2.13 -0.25
N LYS A 92 14.57 1.92 0.87
CA LYS A 92 14.08 1.06 1.96
C LYS A 92 12.78 1.57 2.57
N ALA A 93 12.64 2.88 2.74
CA ALA A 93 11.41 3.49 3.26
C ALA A 93 10.20 3.19 2.35
N LEU A 94 10.39 3.35 1.03
CA LEU A 94 9.36 3.09 0.03
C LEU A 94 9.00 1.60 -0.06
N GLU A 95 9.99 0.72 -0.01
CA GLU A 95 9.78 -0.74 0.00
C GLU A 95 8.98 -1.18 1.23
N LEU A 96 9.36 -0.71 2.42
CA LEU A 96 8.65 -1.01 3.67
C LEU A 96 7.23 -0.45 3.67
N LYS A 97 7.03 0.74 3.11
CA LYS A 97 5.71 1.34 2.97
C LYS A 97 4.83 0.55 2.00
N LEU A 98 5.35 0.21 0.82
CA LEU A 98 4.61 -0.60 -0.15
C LEU A 98 4.25 -1.97 0.45
N PHE A 99 5.17 -2.59 1.16
CA PHE A 99 4.93 -3.86 1.83
C PHE A 99 3.84 -3.74 2.90
N GLU A 100 3.81 -2.67 3.68
CA GLU A 100 2.74 -2.40 4.64
C GLU A 100 1.39 -2.19 3.95
N ASP A 101 1.33 -1.35 2.91
CA ASP A 101 0.11 -1.07 2.18
C ASP A 101 -0.43 -2.32 1.48
N GLN A 102 0.47 -3.17 1.00
CA GLN A 102 0.11 -4.45 0.43
C GLN A 102 -0.13 -5.53 1.47
N LYS A 103 0.28 -5.39 2.75
CA LYS A 103 0.20 -6.44 3.76
C LYS A 103 -1.21 -7.01 3.94
N ASP A 104 -2.23 -6.15 3.90
CA ASP A 104 -3.62 -6.58 4.03
C ASP A 104 -4.18 -7.15 2.72
N SER A 105 -3.71 -6.66 1.57
CA SER A 105 -4.00 -7.24 0.26
C SER A 105 -3.29 -8.59 0.04
N ILE A 106 -2.09 -8.79 0.62
CA ILE A 106 -1.30 -10.01 0.63
C ILE A 106 -1.91 -11.02 1.59
N LYS A 107 -2.48 -10.59 2.72
CA LYS A 107 -3.29 -11.47 3.57
C LYS A 107 -4.54 -11.94 2.84
N LEU A 108 -5.26 -11.05 2.15
CA LEU A 108 -6.45 -11.43 1.40
C LEU A 108 -6.10 -12.37 0.25
N THR A 109 -5.06 -12.06 -0.53
CA THR A 109 -4.62 -12.94 -1.62
C THR A 109 -3.99 -14.22 -1.11
N SER A 110 -3.12 -14.23 -0.08
CA SER A 110 -2.62 -15.48 0.52
C SER A 110 -3.71 -16.28 1.22
N LEU A 111 -4.73 -15.69 1.83
CA LEU A 111 -5.89 -16.43 2.34
C LEU A 111 -6.74 -17.04 1.21
N VAL A 112 -6.71 -16.43 0.02
CA VAL A 112 -7.43 -16.90 -1.18
C VAL A 112 -6.55 -17.78 -2.10
N SER A 113 -5.22 -17.75 -1.97
CA SER A 113 -4.25 -18.40 -2.88
C SER A 113 -3.16 -19.24 -2.21
N ALA A 114 -3.01 -19.22 -0.88
CA ALA A 114 -2.35 -20.29 -0.16
C ALA A 114 -3.30 -21.48 -0.19
N VAL A 115 -3.21 -22.23 -1.29
CA VAL A 115 -3.66 -23.61 -1.50
C VAL A 115 -4.57 -24.08 -0.37
N ILE A 116 -5.87 -23.81 -0.50
CA ILE A 116 -6.86 -24.49 0.33
C ILE A 116 -6.58 -25.96 0.08
N ASP A 117 -6.13 -26.67 1.11
CA ASP A 117 -5.87 -28.09 0.97
C ASP A 117 -7.17 -28.77 0.51
N ARG A 118 -7.06 -29.88 -0.21
CA ARG A 118 -8.21 -30.53 -0.84
C ARG A 118 -9.29 -30.93 0.19
N GLU A 119 -8.89 -31.30 1.40
CA GLU A 119 -9.78 -31.63 2.52
C GLU A 119 -10.51 -30.38 3.05
N THR A 120 -9.82 -29.25 3.15
CA THR A 120 -10.44 -27.97 3.55
C THR A 120 -11.40 -27.46 2.47
N GLN A 121 -11.06 -27.62 1.19
CA GLN A 121 -11.95 -27.24 0.09
C GLN A 121 -13.24 -28.08 0.12
N GLU A 122 -13.12 -29.39 0.36
CA GLU A 122 -14.27 -30.29 0.52
C GLU A 122 -15.16 -29.88 1.70
N LYS A 123 -14.58 -29.47 2.83
CA LYS A 123 -15.35 -28.96 3.98
C LYS A 123 -16.09 -27.66 3.63
N ILE A 124 -15.43 -26.73 2.94
CA ILE A 124 -16.04 -25.49 2.46
C ILE A 124 -17.23 -25.81 1.54
N ASP A 125 -17.07 -26.76 0.62
CA ASP A 125 -18.12 -27.14 -0.34
C ASP A 125 -19.29 -27.83 0.36
N VAL A 126 -19.06 -28.62 1.41
CA VAL A 126 -20.14 -29.18 2.25
C VAL A 126 -20.94 -28.06 2.92
N VAL A 127 -20.28 -27.03 3.44
CA VAL A 127 -20.94 -25.89 4.09
C VAL A 127 -21.72 -25.05 3.07
N LYS A 128 -21.13 -24.76 1.90
CA LYS A 128 -21.84 -24.08 0.80
C LYS A 128 -23.10 -24.84 0.40
N ASN A 129 -23.00 -26.16 0.21
CA ASN A 129 -24.15 -27.00 -0.13
C ASN A 129 -25.25 -26.97 0.94
N ARG A 130 -24.90 -26.90 2.24
CA ARG A 130 -25.89 -26.72 3.31
C ARG A 130 -26.56 -25.35 3.27
N LEU A 131 -25.81 -24.28 3.01
CA LEU A 131 -26.37 -22.93 2.86
C LEU A 131 -27.35 -22.85 1.70
N ILE A 132 -27.03 -23.49 0.58
CA ILE A 132 -27.89 -23.55 -0.60
C ILE A 132 -29.16 -24.36 -0.30
N ARG A 133 -29.02 -25.58 0.23
CA ARG A 133 -30.17 -26.49 0.44
C ARG A 133 -31.10 -26.06 1.56
N ASN A 134 -30.54 -25.60 2.68
CA ASN A 134 -31.33 -25.36 3.91
C ASN A 134 -31.77 -23.90 4.05
N HIS A 135 -31.08 -22.98 3.38
CA HIS A 135 -31.31 -21.55 3.55
C HIS A 135 -31.53 -20.80 2.22
N GLY A 136 -31.59 -21.52 1.09
CA GLY A 136 -31.94 -20.96 -0.21
C GLY A 136 -30.90 -20.03 -0.83
N TYR A 137 -29.65 -20.09 -0.37
CA TYR A 137 -28.57 -19.27 -0.92
C TYR A 137 -28.25 -19.71 -2.36
N CYS A 138 -27.85 -18.75 -3.19
CA CYS A 138 -27.20 -19.03 -4.47
C CYS A 138 -25.71 -19.36 -4.26
N GLU A 139 -25.05 -19.97 -5.24
CA GLU A 139 -23.64 -20.37 -5.13
C GLU A 139 -22.68 -19.19 -4.86
N ILE A 140 -22.95 -18.06 -5.51
CA ILE A 140 -22.21 -16.80 -5.32
C ILE A 140 -22.46 -16.27 -3.89
N CYS A 141 -23.74 -16.21 -3.51
CA CYS A 141 -24.21 -15.73 -2.21
C CYS A 141 -23.58 -16.53 -1.05
N ALA A 142 -23.53 -17.86 -1.16
CA ALA A 142 -22.93 -18.73 -0.15
C ALA A 142 -21.41 -18.52 -0.05
N THR A 143 -20.75 -18.25 -1.17
CA THR A 143 -19.31 -17.95 -1.21
C THR A 143 -19.00 -16.60 -0.57
N ASP A 144 -19.79 -15.57 -0.86
CA ASP A 144 -19.59 -14.22 -0.33
C ASP A 144 -19.80 -14.17 1.19
N VAL A 145 -20.79 -14.88 1.72
CA VAL A 145 -21.01 -14.99 3.16
C VAL A 145 -19.83 -15.65 3.86
N LEU A 146 -19.31 -16.75 3.31
CA LEU A 146 -18.15 -17.44 3.89
C LEU A 146 -16.91 -16.56 3.87
N ASN A 147 -16.68 -15.82 2.77
CA ASN A 147 -15.59 -14.86 2.68
C ASN A 147 -15.74 -13.70 3.67
N PHE A 148 -16.97 -13.20 3.86
CA PHE A 148 -17.27 -12.14 4.82
C PHE A 148 -16.99 -12.60 6.25
N VAL A 149 -17.47 -13.78 6.65
CA VAL A 149 -17.19 -14.36 7.98
C VAL A 149 -15.69 -14.58 8.17
N ALA A 150 -14.99 -15.14 7.19
CA ALA A 150 -13.54 -15.31 7.25
C ALA A 150 -12.81 -13.97 7.43
N SER A 151 -13.27 -12.91 6.79
CA SER A 151 -12.70 -11.57 6.93
C SER A 151 -12.90 -10.96 8.33
N ILE A 152 -14.02 -11.26 9.01
CA ILE A 152 -14.27 -10.83 10.39
C ILE A 152 -13.30 -11.53 11.34
N PHE A 153 -13.17 -12.85 11.21
CA PHE A 153 -12.22 -13.62 12.02
C PHE A 153 -10.77 -13.18 11.78
N ALA A 154 -10.40 -12.89 10.53
CA ALA A 154 -9.05 -12.40 10.20
C ALA A 154 -8.74 -11.00 10.74
N ARG A 155 -9.77 -10.16 10.95
CA ARG A 155 -9.64 -8.83 11.54
C ARG A 155 -9.63 -8.83 13.07
N GLY A 156 -9.90 -9.97 13.71
CA GLY A 156 -9.91 -10.09 15.17
C GLY A 156 -11.11 -9.40 15.85
N ASP A 157 -12.15 -9.05 15.09
CA ASP A 157 -13.39 -8.50 15.63
C ASP A 157 -14.28 -9.61 16.25
N THR A 158 -13.72 -10.37 17.19
CA THR A 158 -14.54 -11.09 18.16
C THR A 158 -14.90 -10.10 19.26
N LYS A 159 -16.04 -9.41 19.09
CA LYS A 159 -16.69 -8.76 20.22
C LYS A 159 -17.10 -9.87 21.20
N ASP A 160 -16.58 -9.78 22.42
CA ASP A 160 -17.25 -10.34 23.61
C ASP A 160 -18.68 -9.81 23.71
#